data_AF-A0A6B1YPC9-F1
#
_entry.id   AF-A0A6B1YPC9-F1
#
_cell.length_a   1.000
_cell.length_b   1.000
_cell.length_c   1.000
_cell.angle_alpha   90.00
_cell.angle_beta   90.00
_cell.angle_gamma   90.00
#
_symmetry.space_group_name_H-M   'P 1'
#
loop_
_entity.id
_entity.type
_entity.pdbx_description
1 polymer ?
#
loop_
_entity_poly.entity_id
_entity_poly.type
_entity_poly.pdbx_seq_one_letter_code
_entity_poly.pdbx_strand_id
1 'polypeptide(L)' 'MREQTRKNLDLRLSLIDDAEDEMAVRFSRTALRGYIDALYDEERLSPAEVDRERDEAERRGNARLAFLAATVD' A
#
# COMPACT_ATOMS: atom_id res chain seq x y z
N MET A 1 12.08 -11.99 -2.14
CA MET A 1 10.96 -11.70 -3.06
C MET A 1 11.27 -12.01 -4.53
N ARG A 2 10.30 -12.56 -5.30
CA ARG A 2 10.39 -12.69 -6.79
C ARG A 2 10.11 -11.34 -7.48
N GLU A 3 10.76 -11.08 -8.62
CA GLU A 3 10.64 -9.79 -9.35
C GLU A 3 9.20 -9.39 -9.68
N GLN A 4 8.38 -10.34 -10.15
CA GLN A 4 6.96 -10.06 -10.47
C GLN A 4 6.15 -9.68 -9.23
N THR A 5 6.42 -10.30 -8.07
CA THR A 5 5.76 -9.92 -6.81
C THR A 5 6.10 -8.48 -6.45
N ARG A 6 7.37 -8.09 -6.60
CA ARG A 6 7.81 -6.73 -6.30
C ARG A 6 7.15 -5.71 -7.21
N LYS A 7 7.14 -5.93 -8.52
CA LYS A 7 6.47 -5.06 -9.50
C LYS A 7 4.99 -4.87 -9.18
N ASN A 8 4.28 -5.93 -8.80
CA ASN A 8 2.87 -5.85 -8.45
C ASN A 8 2.65 -5.08 -7.14
N LEU A 9 3.54 -5.23 -6.15
CA LEU A 9 3.48 -4.45 -4.90
C LEU A 9 3.74 -2.97 -5.18
N ASP A 10 4.76 -2.65 -5.97
CA ASP A 10 5.08 -1.27 -6.37
C ASP A 10 3.91 -0.60 -7.09
N LEU A 11 3.25 -1.30 -8.03
CA LEU A 11 2.05 -0.81 -8.71
C LEU A 11 0.90 -0.52 -7.74
N ARG A 12 0.66 -1.42 -6.77
CA ARG A 12 -0.43 -1.23 -5.80
C ARG A 12 -0.11 -0.14 -4.78
N LEU A 13 1.16 0.05 -4.43
CA LEU A 13 1.61 1.17 -3.62
C LEU A 13 1.39 2.50 -4.35
N SER A 14 1.63 2.58 -5.67
CA SER A 14 1.39 3.82 -6.43
C SER A 14 -0.08 4.24 -6.44
N LEU A 15 -1.02 3.28 -6.37
CA LEU A 15 -2.46 3.59 -6.25
C LEU A 15 -2.83 4.36 -4.96
N ILE A 16 -1.97 4.32 -3.93
CA ILE A 16 -2.13 5.17 -2.74
C ILE A 16 -1.68 6.59 -3.08
N ASP A 17 -0.55 6.73 -3.76
CA ASP A 17 0.03 8.02 -4.13
C ASP A 17 -0.86 8.79 -5.13
N ASP A 18 -1.51 8.05 -6.03
CA ASP A 18 -2.39 8.59 -7.08
C ASP A 18 -3.84 8.83 -6.63
N ALA A 19 -4.22 8.45 -5.40
CA ALA A 19 -5.59 8.55 -4.92
C ALA A 19 -6.08 10.01 -4.83
N GLU A 20 -7.25 10.30 -5.40
CA GLU A 20 -7.76 11.67 -5.56
C GLU A 20 -8.42 12.23 -4.28
N ASP A 21 -8.91 11.36 -3.39
CA ASP A 21 -9.58 11.75 -2.16
C ASP A 21 -9.25 10.79 -1.00
N GLU A 22 -9.64 11.19 0.22
CA GLU A 22 -9.38 10.42 1.44
C GLU A 22 -9.99 9.01 1.41
N MET A 23 -11.18 8.87 0.82
CA MET A 23 -11.86 7.58 0.72
C MET A 23 -11.07 6.65 -0.21
N ALA A 24 -10.61 7.15 -1.36
CA ALA A 24 -9.75 6.43 -2.28
C ALA A 24 -8.44 5.96 -1.61
N VAL A 25 -7.80 6.80 -0.78
CA VAL A 25 -6.61 6.38 -0.01
C VAL A 25 -6.94 5.22 0.94
N ARG A 26 -8.04 5.31 1.69
CA ARG A 26 -8.48 4.27 2.64
C ARG A 26 -8.80 2.95 1.93
N PHE A 27 -9.43 3.01 0.76
CA PHE A 27 -9.70 1.82 -0.07
C PHE A 27 -8.42 1.18 -0.60
N SER A 28 -7.51 1.97 -1.20
CA SER A 28 -6.23 1.47 -1.72
C SER A 28 -5.39 0.79 -0.63
N ARG A 29 -5.32 1.37 0.58
CA ARG A 29 -4.64 0.77 1.74
C ARG A 29 -5.24 -0.58 2.14
N THR A 30 -6.56 -0.66 2.24
CA THR A 30 -7.27 -1.89 2.61
C THR A 30 -7.03 -2.99 1.57
N ALA A 31 -7.14 -2.64 0.29
CA ALA A 31 -6.92 -3.57 -0.81
C ALA A 31 -5.45 -4.06 -0.88
N LEU A 32 -4.48 -3.18 -0.62
CA LEU A 32 -3.07 -3.56 -0.55
C LEU A 32 -2.78 -4.48 0.64
N ARG A 33 -3.35 -4.22 1.82
CA ARG A 33 -3.20 -5.09 2.98
C ARG A 33 -3.70 -6.51 2.70
N GLY A 34 -4.90 -6.64 2.14
CA GLY A 34 -5.43 -7.96 1.75
C GLY A 34 -4.56 -8.67 0.70
N TYR A 35 -3.94 -7.93 -0.21
CA TYR A 35 -3.01 -8.50 -1.19
C TYR A 35 -1.68 -8.95 -0.56
N ILE A 36 -1.13 -8.19 0.39
CA ILE A 36 0.07 -8.59 1.14
C ILE A 36 -0.21 -9.87 1.93
N ASP A 37 -1.39 -9.95 2.56
CA ASP A 37 -1.81 -11.13 3.34
C ASP A 37 -1.94 -12.36 2.43
N ALA A 38 -2.55 -12.23 1.26
CA ALA A 38 -2.61 -13.32 0.27
C ALA A 38 -1.22 -13.76 -0.21
N LEU A 39 -0.29 -12.82 -0.41
CA LEU A 39 1.08 -13.17 -0.79
C LEU A 39 1.84 -13.90 0.32
N TYR A 40 1.53 -13.60 1.58
CA TYR A 40 2.07 -14.33 2.73
C TYR A 40 1.51 -15.75 2.79
N ASP A 41 0.20 -15.91 2.63
CA ASP A 41 -0.46 -17.22 2.61
C ASP A 41 0.03 -18.09 1.44
N GLU A 42 0.39 -17.48 0.31
CA GLU A 42 1.05 -18.14 -0.83
C GLU A 42 2.56 -18.40 -0.63
N GLU A 43 3.12 -18.11 0.56
CA GLU A 43 4.55 -18.21 0.90
C GLU A 43 5.48 -17.38 -0.02
N ARG A 44 4.94 -16.33 -0.65
CA ARG A 44 5.69 -15.44 -1.56
C ARG A 44 6.39 -14.29 -0.84
N LEU A 45 5.98 -14.03 0.41
CA LEU A 45 6.58 -13.09 1.33
C LEU A 45 6.88 -13.80 2.66
N SER A 46 8.03 -13.48 3.23
CA SER A 46 8.36 -13.78 4.62
C SER A 46 7.61 -12.83 5.58
N PRO A 47 7.47 -13.18 6.87
CA PRO A 47 6.89 -12.26 7.87
C PRO A 47 7.55 -10.88 7.88
N ALA A 48 8.89 -10.82 7.79
CA ALA A 48 9.62 -9.56 7.76
C ALA A 48 9.39 -8.74 6.47
N GLU A 49 9.10 -9.39 5.35
CA GLU A 49 8.67 -8.70 4.13
C GLU A 49 7.24 -8.16 4.29
N VAL A 50 6.33 -8.93 4.88
CA VAL A 50 4.95 -8.48 5.18
C VAL A 50 4.94 -7.21 6.03
N ASP A 51 5.70 -7.21 7.13
CA ASP A 51 5.77 -6.06 8.04
C ASP A 51 6.30 -4.83 7.30
N ARG A 52 7.37 -4.99 6.51
CA ARG A 52 7.95 -3.90 5.72
C ARG A 52 6.95 -3.30 4.72
N GLU A 53 6.23 -4.13 3.97
CA GLU A 53 5.29 -3.63 2.96
C GLU A 53 4.04 -2.99 3.61
N ARG A 54 3.62 -3.47 4.80
CA ARG A 54 2.54 -2.85 5.58
C ARG A 54 2.94 -1.48 6.13
N ASP A 55 4.15 -1.37 6.69
CA ASP A 55 4.69 -0.11 7.19
C ASP A 55 4.83 0.92 6.06
N GLU A 56 5.30 0.48 4.89
CA GLU A 56 5.41 1.34 3.71
C GLU A 56 4.04 1.83 3.23
N ALA A 57 3.03 0.95 3.18
CA ALA A 57 1.66 1.31 2.83
C ALA A 57 1.06 2.31 3.82
N GLU A 58 1.34 2.16 5.12
CA GLU A 58 0.92 3.11 6.15
C GLU A 58 1.60 4.46 5.97
N ARG A 59 2.93 4.47 5.80
CA ARG A 59 3.71 5.69 5.61
C ARG A 59 3.22 6.50 4.41
N ARG A 60 3.04 5.85 3.25
CA ARG A 60 2.51 6.50 2.04
C ARG A 60 1.08 6.97 2.22
N GLY A 61 0.23 6.12 2.81
CA GLY A 61 -1.15 6.45 3.10
C GLY A 61 -1.29 7.70 3.96
N ASN A 62 -0.52 7.77 5.05
CA ASN A 62 -0.52 8.92 5.96
C ASN A 62 0.01 10.18 5.26
N ALA A 63 1.06 10.05 4.45
CA ALA A 63 1.58 11.18 3.67
C ALA A 63 0.56 11.72 2.66
N ARG A 64 -0.14 10.83 1.94
CA ARG A 64 -1.16 11.23 0.97
C ARG A 64 -2.36 11.91 1.64
N LEU A 65 -2.85 11.36 2.76
CA LEU A 65 -3.93 11.98 3.52
C LEU A 65 -3.55 13.38 4.02
N ALA A 66 -2.33 13.55 4.53
CA ALA A 66 -1.84 14.87 4.95
C ALA A 66 -1.77 15.87 3.78
N PHE A 67 -1.31 15.42 2.61
CA PHE A 67 -1.30 16.24 1.40
C PHE A 67 -2.72 16.68 1.01
N LEU A 68 -3.67 15.74 0.95
CA LEU A 68 -5.05 16.01 0.56
C LEU A 68 -5.72 17.01 1.52
N ALA A 69 -5.51 16.86 2.82
CA ALA A 69 -6.02 17.79 3.82
C ALA A 69 -5.48 19.21 3.61
N ALA A 70 -4.20 19.36 3.25
CA ALA A 70 -3.59 20.66 2.99
C ALA A 70 -4.02 21.31 1.66
N THR A 71 -4.62 20.56 0.74
CA THR A 71 -5.09 21.08 -0.56
C THR A 71 -6.55 21.52 -0.59
N VAL A 72 -7.31 21.23 0.47
CA VAL A 72 -8.75 21.55 0.57
C VAL A 72 -9.00 22.85 1.37
N ASP A 73 -7.97 23.36 2.07
CA ASP A 73 -7.94 24.71 2.68
C ASP A 73 -7.52 25.79 1.67
#